data_AF-A0A2V7JCI2-F1
#
_entry.id   AF-A0A2V7JCI2-F1
#
_cell.length_a   1.000
_cell.length_b   1.000
_cell.length_c   1.000
_cell.angle_alpha   90.00
_cell.angle_beta   90.00
_cell.angle_gamma   90.00
#
_symmetry.space_group_name_H-M   'P 1'
#
loop_
_entity.id
_entity.type
_entity.pdbx_description
1 polymer ?
#
loop_
_entity_poly.entity_id
_entity_poly.type
_entity_poly.pdbx_seq_one_letter_code
_entity_poly.pdbx_strand_id
1 'polypeptide(L)'
;MQANRVVAPRPLVERAVYTYAQAYGIPEDRWADFSREFAPVAEAQVRRDLILDWLVEHHDLRATDAEVEQRIAELAARRGTPVAELRASLEKAKRLRDLERGLTEEKVFTFLLSQSTVEQT
;
A
#
# COMPACT_ATOMS: atom_id res chain seq x y z
N MET A 1 12.23 -18.65 11.95
CA MET A 1 11.78 -17.73 13.01
C MET A 1 11.01 -16.60 12.35
N GLN A 2 9.91 -16.13 12.94
CA GLN A 2 9.18 -14.97 12.42
C GLN A 2 9.94 -13.70 12.81
N ALA A 3 10.30 -12.86 11.83
CA ALA A 3 11.17 -11.69 12.04
C ALA A 3 10.52 -10.59 12.92
N ASN A 4 9.19 -10.47 12.86
CA ASN A 4 8.42 -9.46 13.59
C ASN A 4 7.28 -10.13 14.37
N ARG A 5 7.15 -9.82 15.67
CA ARG A 5 6.05 -10.31 16.53
C ARG A 5 4.94 -9.26 16.63
N VAL A 6 4.12 -9.15 15.58
CA VAL A 6 2.97 -8.24 15.53
C VAL A 6 1.68 -9.03 15.68
N VAL A 7 0.83 -8.64 16.64
CA VAL A 7 -0.51 -9.22 16.80
C VAL A 7 -1.50 -8.37 16.02
N ALA A 8 -2.21 -8.97 15.07
CA ALA A 8 -3.24 -8.27 14.31
C ALA A 8 -4.46 -7.98 15.21
N PRO A 9 -4.89 -6.71 15.37
CA PRO A 9 -6.09 -6.39 16.12
C PRO A 9 -7.34 -7.00 15.47
N ARG A 10 -8.15 -7.71 16.25
CA ARG A 10 -9.36 -8.40 15.78
C ARG A 10 -10.28 -7.51 14.91
N PRO A 11 -10.61 -6.24 15.28
CA PRO A 11 -11.45 -5.40 14.44
C PRO A 11 -10.88 -5.11 13.05
N LEU A 12 -9.55 -5.03 12.92
CA LEU A 12 -8.90 -4.83 11.63
C LEU A 12 -8.94 -6.10 10.79
N VAL A 13 -8.79 -7.26 11.41
CA VAL A 13 -8.92 -8.56 10.74
C VAL A 13 -10.34 -8.76 10.22
N GLU A 14 -11.35 -8.51 11.06
CA GLU A 14 -12.76 -8.61 10.68
C GLU A 14 -13.10 -7.65 9.52
N ARG A 15 -12.57 -6.42 9.56
CA ARG A 15 -12.71 -5.47 8.44
C ARG A 15 -12.04 -5.97 7.17
N ALA A 16 -10.83 -6.52 7.25
CA ALA A 16 -10.13 -7.05 6.09
C ALA A 16 -10.86 -8.25 5.47
N VAL A 17 -11.36 -9.18 6.30
CA VAL A 17 -12.22 -10.30 5.86
C VAL A 17 -13.46 -9.77 5.13
N TYR A 18 -14.13 -8.77 5.69
CA TYR A 18 -15.29 -8.16 5.05
C TYR A 18 -14.94 -7.57 3.67
N THR A 19 -13.82 -6.85 3.56
CA THR A 19 -13.35 -6.32 2.27
C THR A 19 -13.08 -7.44 1.25
N TYR A 20 -12.47 -8.55 1.67
CA TYR A 20 -12.27 -9.71 0.79
C TYR A 20 -13.58 -10.37 0.36
N ALA A 21 -14.53 -10.55 1.28
CA ALA A 21 -15.83 -11.12 0.97
C ALA A 21 -16.57 -10.30 -0.10
N GLN A 22 -16.53 -8.97 0.03
CA GLN A 22 -17.09 -8.05 -0.97
C GLN A 22 -16.36 -8.14 -2.32
N ALA A 23 -15.02 -8.12 -2.29
CA ALA A 23 -14.21 -8.19 -3.52
C ALA A 23 -14.41 -9.49 -4.31
N TYR A 24 -14.63 -10.62 -3.62
CA TYR A 24 -14.92 -11.91 -4.24
C TYR A 24 -16.42 -12.17 -4.48
N GLY A 25 -17.30 -11.24 -4.09
CA GLY A 25 -18.75 -11.39 -4.26
C GLY A 25 -19.33 -12.56 -3.48
N ILE A 26 -18.83 -12.83 -2.27
CA ILE A 26 -19.28 -13.94 -1.43
C ILE A 26 -20.72 -13.68 -0.96
N PRO A 27 -21.67 -14.62 -1.19
CA PRO A 27 -23.03 -14.53 -0.68
C PRO A 27 -23.10 -14.47 0.86
N GLU A 28 -24.03 -13.69 1.43
CA GLU A 28 -24.15 -13.45 2.88
C GLU A 28 -24.33 -14.74 3.70
N ASP A 29 -25.06 -15.72 3.17
CA ASP A 29 -25.28 -17.03 3.79
C ASP A 29 -23.98 -17.85 3.93
N ARG A 30 -22.94 -17.51 3.16
CA ARG A 30 -21.61 -18.13 3.22
C ARG A 30 -20.57 -17.32 3.99
N TRP A 31 -20.93 -16.15 4.51
CA TRP A 31 -19.95 -15.26 5.16
C TRP A 31 -19.31 -15.87 6.40
N ALA A 32 -20.06 -16.65 7.19
CA ALA A 32 -19.53 -17.26 8.42
C ALA A 32 -18.40 -18.26 8.12
N ASP A 33 -18.59 -19.10 7.10
CA ASP A 33 -17.60 -20.09 6.69
C ASP A 33 -16.41 -19.41 5.99
N PHE A 34 -16.68 -18.47 5.07
CA PHE A 34 -15.64 -17.67 4.43
C PHE A 34 -14.78 -16.93 5.47
N SER A 35 -15.41 -16.28 6.46
CA SER A 35 -14.68 -15.53 7.49
C SER A 35 -13.74 -16.43 8.29
N ARG A 36 -14.17 -17.66 8.60
CA ARG A 36 -13.36 -18.64 9.33
C ARG A 36 -12.15 -19.09 8.52
N GLU A 37 -12.37 -19.39 7.23
CA GLU A 37 -11.33 -19.87 6.34
C GLU A 37 -10.33 -18.77 5.93
N PHE A 38 -10.82 -17.54 5.75
CA PHE A 38 -10.02 -16.41 5.28
C PHE A 38 -9.34 -15.62 6.41
N ALA A 39 -9.70 -15.85 7.67
CA ALA A 39 -9.09 -15.17 8.82
C ALA A 39 -7.55 -15.20 8.82
N PRO A 40 -6.86 -16.33 8.54
CA PRO A 40 -5.40 -16.35 8.52
C PRO A 40 -4.78 -15.46 7.44
N VAL A 41 -5.44 -15.34 6.27
CA VAL A 41 -5.02 -14.47 5.16
C VAL A 41 -5.20 -13.02 5.56
N ALA A 42 -6.37 -12.67 6.10
CA ALA A 42 -6.66 -11.33 6.60
C ALA A 42 -5.73 -10.90 7.74
N GLU A 43 -5.42 -11.81 8.68
CA GLU A 43 -4.43 -11.55 9.72
C GLU A 43 -3.04 -11.27 9.15
N ALA A 44 -2.60 -12.05 8.17
CA ALA A 44 -1.30 -11.85 7.53
C ALA A 44 -1.26 -10.49 6.81
N GLN A 45 -2.34 -10.11 6.13
CA GLN A 45 -2.46 -8.79 5.51
C GLN A 45 -2.38 -7.68 6.57
N VAL A 46 -3.19 -7.75 7.63
CA VAL A 46 -3.21 -6.71 8.68
C VAL A 46 -1.84 -6.59 9.34
N ARG A 47 -1.15 -7.70 9.64
CA ARG A 47 0.21 -7.65 10.18
C ARG A 47 1.18 -6.94 9.22
N ARG A 48 1.12 -7.28 7.92
CA ARG A 48 1.96 -6.63 6.90
C ARG A 48 1.69 -5.14 6.85
N ASP A 49 0.43 -4.75 6.74
CA ASP A 49 0.03 -3.36 6.60
C ASP A 49 0.46 -2.54 7.84
N LEU A 50 0.29 -3.08 9.05
CA LEU A 50 0.78 -2.45 10.29
C LEU A 50 2.32 -2.27 10.33
N ILE A 51 3.08 -3.24 9.83
CA ILE A 51 4.55 -3.13 9.77
C ILE A 51 4.95 -2.06 8.76
N LEU A 52 4.30 -2.02 7.59
CA LEU A 52 4.59 -1.02 6.56
C LEU A 52 4.24 0.39 7.05
N ASP A 53 3.08 0.58 7.69
CA ASP A 53 2.70 1.86 8.30
C ASP A 53 3.73 2.30 9.34
N TRP A 54 4.15 1.38 10.23
CA TRP A 54 5.18 1.67 11.22
C TRP A 54 6.50 2.11 10.59
N LEU A 55 6.93 1.45 9.50
CA LEU A 55 8.15 1.81 8.77
C LEU A 55 8.04 3.21 8.16
N VAL A 56 6.89 3.52 7.54
CA VAL A 56 6.64 4.85 6.96
C VAL A 56 6.80 5.93 8.01
N GLU A 57 6.21 5.74 9.19
CA GLU A 57 6.25 6.71 10.29
C GLU A 57 7.64 6.83 10.93
N HIS A 58 8.33 5.71 11.20
CA HIS A 58 9.57 5.71 11.98
C HIS A 58 10.82 6.05 11.15
N HIS A 59 10.74 5.93 9.83
CA HIS A 59 11.86 6.21 8.92
C HIS A 59 11.58 7.38 7.98
N ASP A 60 10.51 8.15 8.22
CA ASP A 60 10.12 9.32 7.42
C ASP A 60 10.03 9.00 5.91
N LEU A 61 9.42 7.85 5.59
CA LEU A 61 9.39 7.34 4.21
C LEU A 61 8.18 7.85 3.42
N ARG A 62 7.32 8.66 4.05
CA ARG A 62 6.19 9.28 3.36
C ARG A 62 6.69 10.15 2.21
N ALA A 63 6.04 10.06 1.06
CA ALA A 63 6.34 10.94 -0.05
C ALA A 63 5.97 12.39 0.31
N THR A 64 6.90 13.30 0.07
CA THR A 64 6.72 14.74 0.25
C THR A 64 6.07 15.36 -0.97
N ASP A 65 5.44 16.53 -0.81
CA ASP A 65 4.87 17.28 -1.93
C ASP A 65 5.92 17.57 -3.01
N ALA A 66 7.17 17.86 -2.60
CA ALA A 66 8.27 18.10 -3.54
C ALA A 66 8.62 16.85 -4.38
N GLU A 67 8.66 15.67 -3.76
CA GLU A 67 8.89 14.40 -4.47
C GLU A 67 7.73 14.09 -5.42
N VAL A 68 6.49 14.39 -5.03
CA VAL A 68 5.31 14.23 -5.89
C VAL A 68 5.39 15.15 -7.11
N GLU A 69 5.70 16.44 -6.91
CA GLU A 69 5.84 17.41 -8.01
C GLU A 69 7.01 17.04 -8.94
N GLN A 70 8.13 16.56 -8.38
CA GLN A 70 9.24 16.02 -9.18
C GLN A 70 8.79 14.83 -10.04
N ARG A 71 8.06 13.87 -9.47
CA ARG A 71 7.55 12.71 -10.21
C ARG A 71 6.58 13.13 -11.32
N ILE A 72 5.74 14.15 -11.08
CA ILE A 72 4.86 14.70 -12.13
C ILE A 72 5.69 15.31 -13.26
N ALA A 73 6.74 16.09 -12.93
CA ALA A 73 7.62 16.67 -13.94
C ALA A 73 8.32 15.61 -14.79
N GLU A 74 8.81 14.54 -14.17
CA GLU A 74 9.41 13.40 -14.88
C GLU A 74 8.41 12.70 -15.81
N LEU A 75 7.19 12.45 -15.33
CA LEU A 75 6.13 11.83 -16.14
C LEU A 75 5.69 12.74 -17.30
N ALA A 76 5.62 14.05 -17.07
CA ALA A 76 5.28 15.04 -18.09
C ALA A 76 6.34 15.08 -19.19
N ALA A 77 7.62 15.11 -18.81
CA ALA A 77 8.75 15.06 -19.74
C ALA A 77 8.73 13.79 -20.60
N ARG A 78 8.49 12.62 -19.97
CA ARG A 78 8.39 11.33 -20.68
C ARG A 78 7.22 11.28 -21.68
N ARG A 79 6.15 12.04 -21.42
CA ARG A 79 4.93 12.09 -22.26
C ARG A 79 4.95 13.24 -23.28
N GLY A 80 5.91 14.15 -23.21
CA GLY A 80 5.95 15.36 -24.03
C GLY A 80 4.79 16.33 -23.73
N THR A 81 4.27 16.32 -22.51
CA THR A 81 3.14 17.17 -22.08
C THR A 81 3.63 18.22 -21.08
N PRO A 82 3.07 19.44 -21.05
CA PRO A 82 3.37 20.40 -19.99
C PRO A 82 3.06 19.86 -18.58
N VAL A 83 3.93 20.13 -17.61
CA VAL A 83 3.78 19.69 -16.20
C VAL A 83 2.44 20.14 -15.61
N ALA A 84 2.06 21.41 -15.84
CA ALA A 84 0.80 21.97 -15.35
C ALA A 84 -0.44 21.25 -15.90
N GLU A 85 -0.40 20.84 -17.18
CA GLU A 85 -1.49 20.10 -17.81
C GLU A 85 -1.62 18.69 -17.23
N LEU A 86 -0.48 17.99 -17.06
CA LEU A 86 -0.48 16.66 -16.43
C LEU A 86 -0.96 16.72 -14.98
N ARG A 87 -0.50 17.71 -14.20
CA ARG A 87 -0.92 17.94 -12.82
C ARG A 87 -2.43 18.16 -12.72
N ALA A 88 -2.98 19.07 -13.53
CA ALA A 88 -4.42 19.34 -13.57
C ALA A 88 -5.23 18.08 -13.95
N SER A 89 -4.72 17.27 -14.87
CA SER A 89 -5.34 15.99 -15.26
C SER A 89 -5.37 14.98 -14.10
N LEU A 90 -4.25 14.82 -13.39
CA LEU A 90 -4.15 13.94 -12.22
C LEU A 90 -5.04 14.40 -11.06
N GLU A 91 -5.11 15.72 -10.82
CA GLU A 91 -5.97 16.32 -9.80
C GLU A 91 -7.45 16.10 -10.11
N LYS A 92 -7.87 16.38 -11.36
CA LYS A 92 -9.24 16.12 -11.83
C LYS A 92 -9.63 14.65 -11.70
N ALA A 93 -8.69 13.74 -11.95
CA ALA A 93 -8.89 12.30 -11.79
C ALA A 93 -8.79 11.83 -10.32
N LYS A 94 -8.49 12.72 -9.36
CA LYS A 94 -8.23 12.43 -7.94
C LYS A 94 -7.10 11.42 -7.70
N ARG A 95 -6.14 11.36 -8.64
CA ARG A 95 -5.03 10.39 -8.66
C ARG A 95 -3.75 10.88 -7.99
N LEU A 96 -3.70 12.14 -7.55
CA LEU A 96 -2.53 12.67 -6.83
C LEU A 96 -2.22 11.86 -5.57
N ARG A 97 -3.24 11.49 -4.79
CA ARG A 97 -3.09 10.65 -3.60
C ARG A 97 -2.55 9.25 -3.92
N ASP A 98 -2.91 8.70 -5.09
CA ASP A 98 -2.41 7.39 -5.50
C ASP A 98 -0.95 7.49 -5.96
N LEU A 99 -0.55 8.62 -6.55
CA LEU A 99 0.84 8.89 -6.89
C LEU A 99 1.71 9.01 -5.64
N GLU A 100 1.27 9.79 -4.65
CA GLU A 100 1.94 9.91 -3.34
C GLU A 100 2.07 8.55 -2.65
N ARG A 101 0.99 7.75 -2.66
CA ARG A 101 1.00 6.39 -2.09
C ARG A 101 2.01 5.49 -2.80
N GLY A 102 2.02 5.50 -4.13
CA GLY A 102 2.97 4.71 -4.93
C GLY A 102 4.42 5.10 -4.67
N LEU A 103 4.71 6.41 -4.56
CA LEU A 103 6.05 6.89 -4.18
C LEU A 103 6.44 6.45 -2.77
N THR A 104 5.52 6.52 -1.81
CA THR A 104 5.76 6.04 -0.44
C THR A 104 6.06 4.54 -0.43
N GLU A 105 5.32 3.74 -1.21
CA GLU A 105 5.57 2.30 -1.35
C GLU A 105 6.93 2.00 -1.99
N GLU A 106 7.30 2.73 -3.05
CA GLU A 106 8.65 2.66 -3.66
C GLU A 106 9.73 2.93 -2.60
N LYS A 107 9.59 3.99 -1.78
CA LYS A 107 10.53 4.33 -0.70
C LYS A 107 10.64 3.24 0.36
N VAL A 108 9.52 2.68 0.81
CA VAL A 108 9.49 1.57 1.78
C VAL A 108 10.17 0.33 1.22
N PHE A 109 9.90 -0.03 -0.03
CA PHE A 109 10.53 -1.17 -0.67
C PHE A 109 12.04 -0.98 -0.80
N THR A 110 12.50 0.19 -1.25
CA THR A 110 13.92 0.53 -1.32
C THR A 110 14.59 0.45 0.06
N PHE A 111 13.93 0.96 1.10
CA PHE A 111 14.44 0.87 2.48
C PHE A 111 14.61 -0.59 2.90
N LEU A 112 13.57 -1.42 2.77
CA LEU A 112 13.63 -2.84 3.13
C LEU A 112 14.71 -3.59 2.36
N LEU A 113 14.87 -3.30 1.08
CA LEU A 113 15.92 -3.90 0.24
C LEU A 113 17.32 -3.52 0.74
N SER A 114 17.52 -2.26 1.15
CA SER A 114 18.81 -1.80 1.70
C SER A 114 19.20 -2.49 3.00
N GLN A 115 18.24 -3.03 3.74
CA GLN A 115 18.44 -3.76 5.00
C GLN A 115 18.49 -5.29 4.81
N SER A 116 18.38 -5.77 3.56
CA SER A 116 18.28 -7.19 3.24
C SER A 116 19.52 -7.69 2.49
N THR A 117 19.90 -8.95 2.71
CA THR A 117 20.86 -9.64 1.86
C THR A 117 20.13 -10.21 0.66
N VAL A 118 20.51 -9.79 -0.56
CA VAL A 118 19.93 -10.28 -1.81
C VAL A 118 20.95 -11.18 -2.50
N GLU A 119 20.61 -12.46 -2.66
CA GLU A 119 21.40 -13.42 -3.43
C GLU A 119 20.87 -13.47 -4.87
N GLN A 120 21.75 -13.40 -5.87
CA GLN A 120 21.38 -13.65 -7.26
C GLN A 120 21.23 -15.17 -7.44
N THR A 121 20.01 -15.61 -7.73
CA THR A 121 19.71 -17.01 -8.09
C THR A 121 19.76 -17.18 -9.60
#